data_AF-A0A257NF37-F1
#
_entry.id   AF-A0A257NF37-F1
#
_cell.length_a   1.000
_cell.length_b   1.000
_cell.length_c   1.000
_cell.angle_alpha   90.00
_cell.angle_beta   90.00
_cell.angle_gamma   90.00
#
_symmetry.space_group_name_H-M   'P 1'
#
loop_
_entity.id
_entity.type
_entity.pdbx_description
1 polymer ?
#
loop_
_entity_poly.entity_id
_entity_poly.type
_entity_poly.pdbx_seq_one_letter_code
_entity_poly.pdbx_strand_id
1 'polypeptide(L)' 'MLTKGLVSLGLLKGRVKKLIKDEKYKQFYMHRIGHWLGMDVHDVGDYKINQEWRLLEAGMVLTVEPGLCTNC' A
#
# COMPACT_ATOMS: atom_id res chain seq x y z
N MET A 1 3.40 -10.95 -2.72
CA MET A 1 2.82 -10.97 -4.08
C MET A 1 3.38 -9.86 -4.97
N LEU A 2 3.61 -8.62 -4.54
CA LEU A 2 4.21 -7.58 -5.39
C LEU A 2 5.69 -7.84 -5.80
N THR A 3 6.59 -8.01 -4.81
CA THR A 3 8.04 -8.18 -5.07
C THR A 3 8.37 -9.42 -5.90
N LYS A 4 7.57 -10.50 -5.78
CA LYS A 4 7.73 -11.69 -6.62
C LYS A 4 7.38 -11.39 -8.09
N GLY A 5 6.30 -10.65 -8.33
CA GLY A 5 5.90 -10.19 -9.66
C GLY A 5 6.94 -9.27 -10.29
N LEU A 6 7.47 -8.33 -9.52
CA LEU A 6 8.56 -7.45 -9.97
C LEU A 6 9.83 -8.22 -10.38
N VAL A 7 10.15 -9.31 -9.66
CA VAL A 7 11.28 -10.18 -10.04
C VAL A 7 10.96 -11.00 -11.29
N SER A 8 9.77 -11.57 -11.41
CA SER A 8 9.38 -12.34 -12.61
C SER A 8 9.31 -11.48 -13.87
N LEU A 9 8.95 -10.20 -13.73
CA LEU A 9 8.93 -9.22 -14.83
C LEU A 9 10.32 -8.62 -15.12
N GLY A 10 11.36 -8.98 -14.36
CA GLY A 10 12.73 -8.48 -14.55
C GLY A 10 12.99 -7.06 -14.02
N LEU A 11 12.00 -6.43 -13.40
CA LEU A 11 12.08 -5.07 -12.83
C LEU A 11 12.89 -5.02 -11.52
N LEU A 12 12.95 -6.14 -10.78
CA LEU A 12 13.86 -6.32 -9.66
C LEU A 12 14.71 -7.58 -9.86
N LYS A 13 15.97 -7.54 -9.40
CA LYS A 13 16.88 -8.69 -9.48
C LYS A 13 17.40 -9.06 -8.09
N GLY A 14 17.29 -10.34 -7.74
CA GLY A 14 17.82 -10.88 -6.48
C GLY A 14 16.82 -11.72 -5.68
N ARG A 15 17.24 -12.10 -4.45
CA ARG A 15 16.40 -12.92 -3.56
C ARG A 15 15.24 -12.10 -3.00
N VAL A 16 14.01 -12.55 -3.24
CA VAL A 16 12.76 -11.90 -2.81
C VAL A 16 12.78 -11.49 -1.33
N LYS A 17 13.19 -12.37 -0.42
CA LYS A 17 13.26 -12.06 1.02
C LYS A 17 14.16 -10.86 1.34
N LYS A 18 15.29 -10.74 0.63
CA LYS A 18 16.21 -9.61 0.79
C LYS A 18 15.63 -8.32 0.20
N LEU A 19 15.02 -8.40 -0.97
CA LEU A 19 14.37 -7.26 -1.62
C LEU A 19 13.18 -6.70 -0.81
N ILE A 20 12.46 -7.56 -0.08
CA ILE A 20 11.41 -7.14 0.86
C ILE A 20 12.04 -6.45 2.07
N LYS A 21 13.09 -7.04 2.67
CA LYS A 21 13.79 -6.46 3.82
C LYS A 21 14.39 -5.10 3.51
N ASP A 22 14.96 -4.94 2.32
CA ASP A 22 15.59 -3.72 1.85
C ASP A 22 14.58 -2.75 1.21
N GLU A 23 13.28 -3.05 1.31
CA GLU A 23 12.15 -2.25 0.83
C GLU A 23 12.24 -1.81 -0.65
N LYS A 24 12.95 -2.57 -1.49
CA LYS A 24 13.22 -2.21 -2.90
C LYS A 24 11.98 -2.13 -3.77
N TYR A 25 10.84 -2.67 -3.32
CA TYR A 25 9.56 -2.58 -4.01
C TYR A 25 8.90 -1.20 -3.88
N LYS A 26 9.30 -0.37 -2.90
CA LYS A 26 8.69 0.96 -2.66
C LYS A 26 8.81 1.92 -3.84
N GLN A 27 9.89 1.81 -4.64
CA GLN A 27 10.05 2.61 -5.86
C GLN A 27 8.93 2.36 -6.89
N PHE A 28 8.29 1.18 -6.85
CA PHE A 28 7.19 0.80 -7.74
C PHE A 28 5.82 0.95 -7.08
N TYR A 29 5.77 1.44 -5.83
CA TYR A 29 4.58 1.52 -4.99
C TYR A 29 4.57 2.85 -4.22
N MET A 30 4.29 3.93 -4.95
CA MET A 30 4.44 5.31 -4.45
C MET A 30 3.25 5.84 -3.64
N HIS A 31 2.12 5.14 -3.62
CA HIS A 31 0.91 5.55 -2.89
C HIS A 31 0.48 4.50 -1.86
N ARG A 32 -0.37 4.90 -0.91
CA ARG A 32 -0.96 3.99 0.08
C ARG A 32 -1.91 3.01 -0.62
N ILE A 33 -2.16 1.86 0.00
CA ILE A 33 -3.04 0.78 -0.52
C ILE A 33 -4.53 1.14 -0.55
N GLY A 34 -4.89 2.38 -0.26
CA GLY A 34 -6.26 2.88 -0.18
C GLY A 34 -6.46 3.89 0.96
N HIS A 35 -7.67 4.45 1.05
CA HIS A 35 -8.09 5.43 2.04
C HIS A 35 -9.55 5.24 2.46
N TRP A 36 -9.97 5.93 3.52
CA TRP A 36 -11.38 5.97 3.91
C TRP A 36 -12.19 6.67 2.83
N LEU A 37 -13.36 6.10 2.51
CA LEU A 37 -14.29 6.65 1.54
C LEU A 37 -15.55 7.09 2.29
N GLY A 38 -15.87 8.38 2.24
CA GLY A 38 -17.02 8.97 2.94
C GLY A 38 -17.69 10.04 2.08
N MET A 39 -18.05 11.16 2.69
CA MET A 39 -18.72 12.27 1.99
C MET A 39 -17.75 13.11 1.15
N ASP A 40 -16.45 13.00 1.42
CA ASP A 40 -15.34 13.53 0.62
C ASP A 40 -14.45 12.40 0.08
N VAL A 41 -13.77 12.64 -1.05
CA VAL A 41 -12.91 11.64 -1.71
C VAL A 41 -11.74 11.21 -0.83
N HIS A 42 -11.32 12.04 0.13
CA HIS A 42 -10.39 11.68 1.20
C HIS A 42 -11.07 11.98 2.54
N ASP A 43 -11.80 11.02 3.08
CA ASP A 43 -12.55 11.23 4.32
C ASP A 43 -11.59 11.46 5.51
N VAL A 44 -11.98 12.37 6.42
CA VAL A 44 -11.18 12.96 7.52
C VAL A 44 -10.91 12.01 8.69
N GLY A 45 -10.80 10.71 8.42
CA GLY A 45 -10.51 9.68 9.40
C GLY A 45 -9.01 9.48 9.58
N ASP A 46 -8.43 10.05 10.64
CA ASP A 46 -7.09 9.64 11.07
C ASP A 46 -7.06 8.12 11.29
N TYR A 47 -6.10 7.43 10.67
CA TYR A 47 -5.87 6.00 10.87
C TYR A 47 -5.52 5.65 12.32
N LYS A 48 -5.18 6.67 13.12
CA LYS A 48 -4.86 6.56 14.53
C LYS A 48 -5.63 7.58 15.34
N ILE A 49 -6.35 7.10 16.36
CA ILE A 49 -6.92 7.96 17.40
C ILE A 49 -6.06 7.73 18.64
N ASN A 50 -5.54 8.79 19.24
CA ASN A 50 -4.67 8.70 20.43
C ASN A 50 -3.46 7.74 20.26
N GLN A 51 -2.83 7.74 19.08
CA GLN A 51 -1.71 6.87 18.69
C GLN A 51 -2.05 5.38 18.52
N GLU A 52 -3.29 4.96 18.77
CA GLU A 52 -3.76 3.58 18.57
C GLU A 52 -4.43 3.40 17.22
N TRP A 53 -4.21 2.23 16.61
CA TRP A 53 -4.85 1.88 15.35
C TRP A 53 -6.35 1.70 15.54
N ARG A 54 -7.14 2.40 14.74
CA ARG A 54 -8.60 2.27 14.77
C ARG A 54 -9.01 0.90 14.21
N LEU A 55 -9.89 0.20 14.93
CA LEU A 55 -10.51 -1.05 14.46
C LEU A 55 -11.61 -0.74 13.44
N LEU A 56 -11.78 -1.64 12.47
CA LEU A 56 -12.87 -1.56 11.50
C LEU A 56 -14.20 -1.94 12.16
N GLU A 57 -15.18 -1.06 12.07
CA GLU A 57 -16.53 -1.26 12.58
C GLU A 57 -17.54 -1.34 11.42
N ALA A 58 -18.68 -1.97 11.67
CA ALA A 58 -19.73 -2.10 10.67
C ALA A 58 -20.25 -0.71 10.24
N GLY A 59 -20.36 -0.48 8.93
CA GLY A 59 -20.74 0.82 8.35
C GLY A 59 -19.56 1.67 7.85
N MET A 60 -18.32 1.25 8.11
CA MET A 60 -17.13 1.88 7.52
C MET A 60 -16.92 1.43 6.06
N VAL A 61 -16.48 2.36 5.21
CA VAL A 61 -16.12 2.09 3.81
C VAL A 61 -14.67 2.52 3.57
N LEU A 62 -13.87 1.66 2.94
CA LEU A 62 -12.47 1.92 2.60
C LEU A 62 -12.19 1.46 1.18
N THR A 63 -11.27 2.13 0.49
CA THR A 63 -10.78 1.70 -0.82
C THR A 63 -9.62 0.71 -0.66
N VAL A 64 -9.49 -0.23 -1.60
CA VAL A 64 -8.32 -1.11 -1.74
C VAL A 64 -7.74 -0.87 -3.12
N GLU A 65 -6.69 -0.07 -3.20
CA GLU A 65 -6.11 0.45 -4.44
C GLU A 65 -4.65 0.01 -4.58
N PRO A 66 -4.40 -1.25 -4.98
CA PRO A 66 -3.05 -1.68 -5.32
C PRO A 66 -2.64 -1.08 -6.67
N GLY A 67 -1.64 -0.19 -6.68
CA GLY A 67 -1.07 0.36 -7.92
C GLY A 67 0.41 0.07 -8.10
N LEU A 68 0.82 -0.14 -9.35
CA LEU A 68 2.21 -0.33 -9.75
C LEU A 68 2.64 0.86 -10.63
N CYS A 69 3.65 1.62 -10.22
CA CYS A 69 4.21 2.73 -11.01
C CYS A 69 5.57 2.32 -11.58
N THR A 70 5.76 2.39 -12.90
CA THR A 70 7.00 1.97 -13.59
C THR A 70 7.88 3.12 -14.10
N ASN A 71 7.52 4.38 -13.80
CA ASN A 71 8.02 5.57 -14.50
C ASN A 71 8.66 6.63 -13.57
N CYS A 72 9.43 6.20 -12.57
CA CYS A 72 10.14 7.10 -11.65
C CYS A 72 11.64 6.89 -11.68
#